data_AF-A0A2S6AZ88-F1
#
_entry.id   AF-A0A2S6AZ88-F1
#
_cell.length_a   1.000
_cell.length_b   1.000
_cell.length_c   1.000
_cell.angle_alpha   90.00
_cell.angle_beta   90.00
_cell.angle_gamma   90.00
#
_symmetry.space_group_name_H-M   'P 1'
#
loop_
_entity.id
_entity.type
_entity.pdbx_description
1 polymer ?
#
loop_
_entity_poly.entity_id
_entity_poly.type
_entity_poly.pdbx_seq_one_letter_code
_entity_poly.pdbx_strand_id
1 'polypeptide(L)'
;PMLLAAALLARTQRLRVGVSALVLPLHHPLLLAEEIAQLDLQSDGRFDVGVGRGTDASSLRALEIDPARTRERFERACLLL
;
A
#
# COMPACT_ATOMS: atom_id res chain seq x y z
N PRO A 1 3.38 -3.57 6.26
CA PRO A 1 2.14 -4.40 6.25
C PRO A 1 2.14 -5.47 5.15
N MET A 2 2.66 -5.17 3.95
CA MET A 2 2.71 -6.09 2.79
C MET A 2 3.36 -7.44 3.11
N LEU A 3 4.52 -7.45 3.80
CA LEU A 3 5.23 -8.69 4.15
C LEU A 3 4.41 -9.63 5.05
N LEU A 4 3.68 -9.08 6.03
CA LEU A 4 2.81 -9.87 6.89
C LEU A 4 1.62 -10.43 6.10
N ALA A 5 1.04 -9.62 5.20
CA ALA A 5 -0.03 -10.08 4.32
C ALA A 5 0.44 -11.24 3.43
N ALA A 6 1.63 -11.12 2.83
CA ALA A 6 2.25 -12.19 2.05
C ALA A 6 2.38 -13.50 2.85
N ALA A 7 2.89 -13.41 4.09
CA ALA A 7 3.07 -14.58 4.95
C ALA A 7 1.73 -15.26 5.33
N LEU A 8 0.66 -14.48 5.54
CA LEU A 8 -0.68 -14.99 5.82
C LEU A 8 -1.31 -15.63 4.58
N LEU A 9 -1.19 -14.97 3.42
CA LEU A 9 -1.73 -15.44 2.15
C LEU A 9 -1.05 -16.75 1.71
N ALA A 10 0.26 -16.89 1.92
CA ALA A 10 1.01 -18.13 1.63
C ALA A 10 0.61 -19.32 2.52
N ARG A 11 0.07 -19.07 3.72
CA ARG A 11 -0.33 -20.10 4.68
C ARG A 11 -1.82 -20.46 4.64
N THR A 12 -2.60 -19.80 3.80
CA THR A 12 -4.05 -19.95 3.73
C THR A 12 -4.51 -20.13 2.29
N GLN A 13 -5.59 -20.88 2.08
CA GLN A 13 -6.12 -21.17 0.74
C GLN A 13 -7.45 -20.45 0.45
N ARG A 14 -8.09 -19.88 1.48
CA ARG A 14 -9.45 -19.31 1.39
C ARG A 14 -9.61 -17.97 2.09
N LEU A 15 -8.73 -17.66 3.03
CA LEU A 15 -8.81 -16.42 3.82
C LEU A 15 -8.47 -15.23 2.91
N ARG A 16 -9.29 -14.18 2.94
CA ARG A 16 -8.93 -12.88 2.37
C ARG A 16 -8.11 -12.09 3.39
N VAL A 17 -7.08 -11.42 2.92
CA VAL A 17 -6.19 -10.63 3.79
C VAL A 17 -6.18 -9.19 3.30
N GLY A 18 -6.56 -8.27 4.19
CA GLY A 18 -6.65 -6.85 3.90
C GLY A 18 -5.57 -6.04 4.61
N VAL A 19 -5.08 -4.98 3.96
CA VAL A 19 -4.32 -3.91 4.61
C VAL A 19 -5.20 -2.68 4.77
N SER A 20 -5.31 -2.12 5.97
CA SER A 20 -6.06 -0.89 6.25
C SER A 20 -5.22 0.04 7.15
N ALA A 21 -4.54 1.06 6.62
CA ALA A 21 -4.40 1.42 5.21
C ALA A 21 -2.93 1.60 4.81
N LEU A 22 -2.64 1.45 3.51
CA LEU A 22 -1.38 1.90 2.92
C LEU A 22 -1.42 3.41 2.76
N VAL A 23 -0.48 4.11 3.40
CA VAL A 23 -0.33 5.56 3.22
C VAL A 23 0.44 5.82 1.93
N LEU A 24 -0.29 6.03 0.83
CA LEU A 24 0.30 6.08 -0.52
C LEU A 24 1.41 7.13 -0.68
N PRO A 25 1.29 8.35 -0.11
CA PRO A 25 2.34 9.36 -0.25
C PRO A 25 3.73 8.92 0.21
N LEU A 26 3.82 7.94 1.11
CA LEU A 26 5.09 7.46 1.68
C LEU A 26 5.82 6.44 0.80
N HIS A 27 5.21 5.97 -0.30
CA HIS A 27 5.74 4.88 -1.12
C HIS A 27 6.07 5.36 -2.53
N HIS A 28 6.95 4.62 -3.22
CA HIS A 28 7.13 4.78 -4.66
C HIS A 28 5.97 4.08 -5.37
N PRO A 29 5.17 4.79 -6.18
CA PRO A 29 3.88 4.27 -6.62
C PRO A 29 4.00 3.07 -7.57
N LEU A 30 5.03 3.04 -8.44
CA LEU A 30 5.25 1.90 -9.34
C LEU A 30 5.67 0.63 -8.59
N LEU A 31 6.50 0.78 -7.54
CA LEU A 31 6.92 -0.39 -6.75
C LEU A 31 5.75 -0.92 -5.94
N LEU A 32 4.92 -0.02 -5.40
CA LEU A 32 3.73 -0.40 -4.67
C LEU A 32 2.71 -1.12 -5.57
N ALA A 33 2.53 -0.64 -6.80
CA ALA A 33 1.67 -1.30 -7.80
C ALA A 33 2.16 -2.72 -8.13
N GLU A 34 3.46 -2.90 -8.33
CA GLU A 34 4.07 -4.21 -8.56
C GLU A 34 3.87 -5.14 -7.36
N GLU A 35 4.11 -4.68 -6.13
CA GLU A 35 3.90 -5.47 -4.92
C GLU A 35 2.43 -5.89 -4.75
N ILE A 36 1.49 -4.99 -5.02
CA ILE A 36 0.05 -5.28 -4.95
C ILE A 36 -0.33 -6.32 -6.01
N ALA A 37 0.09 -6.13 -7.26
CA ALA A 37 -0.17 -7.07 -8.34
C ALA A 37 0.43 -8.47 -8.06
N GLN A 38 1.64 -8.50 -7.49
CA GLN A 38 2.29 -9.74 -7.09
C GLN A 38 1.49 -10.48 -6.01
N LEU A 39 1.02 -9.78 -4.97
CA LEU A 39 0.22 -10.40 -3.92
C LEU A 39 -1.16 -10.83 -4.40
N ASP A 40 -1.78 -10.07 -5.30
CA ASP A 40 -3.05 -10.45 -5.91
C ASP A 40 -2.91 -11.76 -6.69
N LEU A 41 -1.89 -11.86 -7.53
CA LEU A 41 -1.59 -13.07 -8.31
C LEU A 41 -1.21 -14.27 -7.42
N GLN A 42 -0.31 -14.07 -6.44
CA GLN A 42 0.12 -15.14 -5.54
C GLN A 42 -1.03 -15.67 -4.65
N SER A 43 -2.02 -14.84 -4.39
CA SER A 43 -3.15 -15.18 -3.53
C SER A 43 -4.40 -15.63 -4.28
N ASP A 44 -4.39 -15.62 -5.61
CA ASP A 44 -5.56 -15.88 -6.45
C ASP A 44 -6.74 -14.92 -6.10
N GLY A 45 -6.47 -13.61 -6.09
CA GLY A 45 -7.50 -12.59 -5.88
C GLY A 45 -7.96 -12.39 -4.43
N ARG A 46 -7.19 -12.87 -3.45
CA ARG A 46 -7.55 -12.82 -2.02
C ARG A 46 -6.90 -11.68 -1.24
N PHE A 47 -6.21 -10.77 -1.92
CA PHE A 47 -5.57 -9.62 -1.30
C PHE A 47 -6.44 -8.36 -1.45
N ASP A 48 -6.72 -7.68 -0.35
CA ASP A 48 -7.49 -6.43 -0.31
C ASP A 48 -6.60 -5.27 0.16
N VAL A 49 -6.68 -4.12 -0.51
CA VAL A 49 -5.85 -2.96 -0.19
C VAL A 49 -6.72 -1.74 0.09
N GLY A 50 -6.80 -1.36 1.35
CA GLY A 50 -7.24 -0.03 1.77
C GLY A 50 -6.11 0.97 1.62
N VAL A 51 -6.38 2.08 0.94
CA VAL A 51 -5.42 3.17 0.71
C VAL A 51 -5.81 4.43 1.47
N GLY A 52 -4.82 5.17 1.93
CA GLY A 52 -5.00 6.41 2.67
C GLY A 52 -3.98 7.47 2.29
N ARG A 53 -4.32 8.73 2.56
CA ARG A 53 -3.43 9.88 2.33
C ARG A 53 -2.64 10.26 3.57
N GLY A 54 -3.28 10.17 4.74
CA GLY A 54 -2.81 10.80 5.97
C GLY A 54 -1.84 9.94 6.77
N THR A 55 -0.84 10.60 7.34
CA THR A 55 0.04 10.07 8.39
C THR A 55 0.41 11.22 9.34
N ASP A 56 1.13 10.92 10.41
CA ASP A 56 1.62 11.92 11.34
C ASP A 56 2.75 12.78 10.74
N ALA A 57 2.92 13.99 11.27
CA ALA A 57 3.92 14.93 10.78
C ALA A 57 5.37 14.45 10.98
N SER A 58 5.64 13.55 11.92
CA SER A 58 6.98 13.03 12.14
C SER A 58 7.40 12.07 11.03
N SER A 59 6.49 11.21 10.56
CA SER A 59 6.69 10.33 9.41
C SER A 59 7.01 11.11 8.13
N LEU A 60 6.29 12.20 7.86
CA LEU A 60 6.55 13.06 6.70
C LEU A 60 7.92 13.73 6.78
N ARG A 61 8.29 14.25 7.95
CA ARG A 61 9.61 14.87 8.16
C ARG A 61 10.75 13.85 8.01
N ALA A 62 10.58 12.64 8.56
CA ALA A 62 11.58 11.58 8.47
C ALA A 62 11.84 11.12 7.03
N LEU A 63 10.84 11.22 6.16
CA LEU A 63 10.93 10.86 4.74
C LEU A 63 11.14 12.07 3.81
N GLU A 64 11.36 13.26 4.37
CA GLU A 64 11.54 14.52 3.64
C GLU A 64 10.40 14.83 2.66
N ILE A 65 9.17 14.47 3.04
CA ILE A 65 7.97 14.70 2.25
C ILE A 65 7.31 16.00 2.69
N ASP A 66 7.17 16.94 1.75
CA ASP A 66 6.38 18.15 1.95
C ASP A 66 4.90 17.80 2.24
N PRO A 67 4.36 18.17 3.41
CA PRO A 67 2.96 17.94 3.75
C PRO A 67 1.97 18.50 2.73
N ALA A 68 2.30 19.63 2.07
CA ALA A 68 1.44 20.25 1.07
C ALA A 68 1.28 19.38 -0.19
N ARG A 69 2.26 18.51 -0.50
CA ARG A 69 2.24 17.64 -1.68
C ARG A 69 1.59 16.28 -1.44
N THR A 70 1.18 15.96 -0.22
CA THR A 70 0.60 14.65 0.12
C THR A 70 -0.68 14.34 -0.68
N ARG A 71 -1.50 15.36 -0.98
CA ARG A 71 -2.69 15.19 -1.85
C ARG A 71 -2.29 14.79 -3.26
N GLU A 72 -1.39 15.54 -3.89
CA GLU A 72 -0.92 15.27 -5.25
C GLU A 72 -0.28 13.88 -5.36
N ARG A 73 0.59 13.53 -4.40
CA ARG A 73 1.24 12.20 -4.35
C ARG A 73 0.21 11.08 -4.23
N PHE A 74 -0.83 11.26 -3.41
CA PHE A 74 -1.91 10.30 -3.26
C PHE A 74 -2.69 10.13 -4.57
N GLU A 75 -3.13 11.23 -5.18
CA GLU A 75 -3.91 11.21 -6.43
C GLU A 75 -3.11 10.56 -7.58
N ARG A 76 -1.82 10.89 -7.72
CA ARG A 76 -0.94 10.26 -8.72
C ARG A 76 -0.74 8.76 -8.47
N ALA A 77 -0.59 8.35 -7.22
CA ALA A 77 -0.45 6.93 -6.89
C ALA A 77 -1.73 6.14 -7.21
N CYS A 78 -2.91 6.71 -6.94
CA CYS A 78 -4.19 6.09 -7.28
C CYS A 78 -4.41 5.90 -8.78
N LEU A 79 -3.73 6.64 -9.66
CA LEU A 79 -3.84 6.44 -11.11
C LEU A 79 -3.06 5.21 -11.61
N LEU A 80 -2.14 4.68 -10.79
CA LEU A 80 -1.28 3.55 -11.12
C LEU A 80 -1.73 2.23 -10.46
N LEU A 81 -2.67 2.31 -9.51
CA LEU A 81 -3.24 1.18 -8.78
C LEU A 81 -4.63 0.86 -9.32
#